data_AF-E1F2Y6-F1
#
_entry.id   AF-E1F2Y6-F1
#
_cell.length_a   1.000
_cell.length_b   1.000
_cell.length_c   1.000
_cell.angle_alpha   90.00
_cell.angle_beta   90.00
_cell.angle_gamma   90.00
#
_symmetry.space_group_name_H-M   'P 1'
#
loop_
_entity.id
_entity.type
_entity.pdbx_description
1 polymer ?
#
loop_
_entity_poly.entity_id
_entity_poly.type
_entity_poly.pdbx_seq_one_letter_code
_entity_poly.pdbx_strand_id
1 'polypeptide(L)'
;MEIAKGLVAGVRSSLSVLADNIVESGLALTDIWHHLRAEVRSLAKTPYWAKVRIAPMPLSQASQILDIESNSSLDKIRAQRDKLLGQLSLSPFLQVKVNEAYERIKKSKCERYVHRRESRRERCREGKIQILNKNI
;
A
#
# COMPACT_ATOMS: atom_id res chain seq x y z
N MET A 1 -68.41 28.47 10.64
CA MET A 1 -67.43 27.70 11.46
C MET A 1 -67.07 26.34 10.84
N GLU A 2 -67.49 26.02 9.61
CA GLU A 2 -67.24 24.72 8.96
C GLU A 2 -66.00 24.74 8.05
N ILE A 3 -65.71 25.88 7.42
CA ILE A 3 -64.56 26.06 6.51
C ILE A 3 -63.22 25.89 7.24
N ALA A 4 -63.12 26.40 8.47
CA ALA A 4 -61.92 26.27 9.31
C ALA A 4 -61.66 24.81 9.74
N LYS A 5 -62.72 24.00 9.92
CA LYS A 5 -62.60 22.57 10.25
C LYS A 5 -62.11 21.76 9.04
N GLY A 6 -62.58 22.08 7.84
CA GLY A 6 -62.11 21.47 6.59
C GLY A 6 -60.65 21.80 6.28
N LEU A 7 -60.22 23.04 6.52
CA LEU A 7 -58.83 23.46 6.31
C LEU A 7 -57.86 22.76 7.27
N VAL A 8 -58.24 22.64 8.56
CA VAL A 8 -57.43 21.91 9.56
C VAL A 8 -57.38 20.41 9.26
N ALA A 9 -58.46 19.82 8.76
CA ALA A 9 -58.47 18.42 8.32
C ALA A 9 -57.56 18.19 7.10
N GLY A 10 -57.57 19.10 6.13
CA GLY A 10 -56.68 19.06 4.96
C GLY A 10 -55.21 19.17 5.33
N VAL A 11 -54.85 20.10 6.23
CA VAL A 11 -53.47 20.27 6.73
C VAL A 11 -53.00 19.03 7.49
N ARG A 12 -53.85 18.43 8.32
CA ARG A 12 -53.53 17.18 9.03
C ARG A 12 -53.31 16.00 8.07
N SER A 13 -54.12 15.90 7.02
CA SER A 13 -53.96 14.85 6.00
C SER A 13 -52.68 15.04 5.17
N SER A 14 -52.31 16.27 4.82
CA SER A 14 -51.04 16.52 4.13
C SER A 14 -49.81 16.24 5.01
N LEU A 15 -49.92 16.49 6.32
CA LEU A 15 -48.86 16.19 7.29
C LEU A 15 -48.68 14.69 7.52
N SER A 16 -49.76 13.90 7.52
CA SER A 16 -49.65 12.44 7.63
C SER A 16 -48.97 11.83 6.41
N VAL A 17 -49.32 12.28 5.20
CA VAL A 17 -48.67 11.84 3.94
C VAL A 17 -47.19 12.22 3.90
N LEU A 18 -46.82 13.41 4.41
CA LEU A 18 -45.42 13.82 4.55
C LEU A 18 -44.66 12.96 5.57
N ALA A 19 -45.28 12.64 6.71
CA ALA A 19 -44.67 11.79 7.72
C ALA A 19 -44.42 10.37 7.19
N ASP A 20 -45.39 9.78 6.48
CA ASP A 20 -45.26 8.46 5.87
C ASP A 20 -44.14 8.44 4.82
N ASN A 21 -44.06 9.47 3.96
CA ASN A 21 -42.99 9.61 2.97
C ASN A 21 -41.58 9.77 3.60
N ILE A 22 -41.48 10.44 4.76
CA ILE A 22 -40.21 10.58 5.49
C ILE A 22 -39.79 9.23 6.08
N VAL A 23 -40.73 8.45 6.61
CA VAL A 23 -40.46 7.12 7.14
C VAL A 23 -40.02 6.16 6.01
N GLU A 24 -40.71 6.17 4.88
CA GLU A 24 -40.33 5.38 3.70
C GLU A 24 -38.97 5.79 3.13
N SER A 25 -38.68 7.09 3.08
CA SER A 25 -37.37 7.61 2.65
C SER A 25 -36.26 7.22 3.63
N GLY A 26 -36.56 7.20 4.93
CA GLY A 26 -35.65 6.72 5.97
C GLY A 26 -35.32 5.23 5.82
N LEU A 27 -36.34 4.41 5.56
CA LEU A 27 -36.17 2.98 5.30
C LEU A 27 -35.34 2.73 4.03
N ALA A 28 -35.61 3.45 2.94
CA ALA A 28 -34.82 3.36 1.71
C ALA A 28 -33.34 3.76 1.94
N LEU A 29 -33.08 4.81 2.73
CA LEU A 29 -31.72 5.21 3.09
C LEU A 29 -31.01 4.16 3.94
N THR A 30 -31.72 3.49 4.87
CA THR A 30 -31.13 2.40 5.64
C THR A 30 -30.78 1.21 4.76
N ASP A 31 -31.61 0.85 3.78
CA ASP A 31 -31.32 -0.22 2.83
C ASP A 31 -30.12 0.12 1.94
N ILE A 32 -30.06 1.35 1.41
CA ILE A 32 -28.90 1.84 0.64
C ILE A 32 -27.62 1.79 1.49
N TRP A 33 -27.69 2.20 2.76
CA TRP A 33 -26.56 2.11 3.67
C TRP A 33 -26.12 0.68 3.95
N HIS A 34 -27.07 -0.24 4.14
CA HIS A 34 -26.77 -1.66 4.34
C HIS A 34 -26.13 -2.29 3.10
N HIS A 35 -26.62 -1.98 1.90
CA HIS A 35 -26.03 -2.40 0.64
C HIS A 35 -24.61 -1.86 0.45
N LEU A 36 -24.40 -0.55 0.65
CA LEU A 36 -23.07 0.07 0.56
C LEU A 36 -22.10 -0.54 1.57
N ARG A 37 -22.54 -0.77 2.81
CA ARG A 37 -21.70 -1.40 3.84
C ARG A 37 -21.34 -2.84 3.49
N ALA A 38 -22.24 -3.57 2.84
CA ALA A 38 -21.99 -4.93 2.38
C ALA A 38 -20.99 -4.95 1.21
N GLU A 39 -21.13 -4.03 0.24
CA GLU A 39 -20.17 -3.87 -0.87
C GLU A 39 -18.77 -3.49 -0.37
N VAL A 40 -18.67 -2.54 0.57
CA VAL A 40 -17.39 -2.15 1.18
C VAL A 40 -16.74 -3.31 1.92
N ARG A 41 -17.51 -4.13 2.67
CA ARG A 41 -16.98 -5.35 3.30
C ARG A 41 -16.55 -6.40 2.27
N SER A 42 -17.25 -6.51 1.15
CA SER A 42 -16.89 -7.40 0.05
C SER A 42 -15.59 -6.97 -0.62
N LEU A 43 -15.40 -5.67 -0.85
CA LEU A 43 -14.15 -5.10 -1.36
C LEU A 43 -12.99 -5.23 -0.38
N ALA A 44 -13.25 -5.07 0.93
CA ALA A 44 -12.26 -5.28 1.98
C ALA A 44 -11.80 -6.74 2.09
N LYS A 45 -12.65 -7.71 1.70
CA LYS A 45 -12.23 -9.09 1.45
C LYS A 45 -11.51 -9.12 0.10
N THR A 46 -10.26 -8.66 0.09
CA THR A 46 -9.37 -8.68 -1.07
C THR A 46 -9.54 -9.98 -1.86
N PRO A 47 -9.95 -9.94 -3.14
CA PRO A 47 -10.18 -11.15 -3.93
C PRO A 47 -8.88 -11.96 -4.00
N TYR A 48 -8.99 -13.27 -4.15
CA TYR A 48 -7.85 -14.19 -4.21
C TYR A 48 -6.80 -13.79 -5.28
N TRP A 49 -7.23 -13.07 -6.31
CA TRP A 49 -6.40 -12.48 -7.36
C TRP A 49 -5.54 -11.29 -6.89
N ALA A 50 -5.99 -10.52 -5.90
CA ALA A 50 -5.18 -9.49 -5.24
C ALA A 50 -4.13 -10.11 -4.29
N LYS A 51 -4.25 -11.41 -3.97
CA LYS A 51 -3.24 -12.18 -3.24
C LYS A 51 -2.19 -12.83 -4.15
N VAL A 52 -2.25 -12.61 -5.47
CA VAL A 52 -1.13 -12.95 -6.35
C VAL A 52 0.02 -12.04 -5.95
N ARG A 53 0.84 -12.52 -5.01
CA ARG A 53 2.10 -11.90 -4.65
C ARG A 53 2.94 -11.87 -5.92
N ILE A 54 2.97 -10.72 -6.58
CA ILE A 54 3.95 -10.45 -7.63
C ILE A 54 5.30 -10.62 -6.94
N ALA A 55 5.97 -11.73 -7.25
CA ALA A 55 7.26 -12.03 -6.65
C ALA A 55 8.19 -10.86 -7.00
N PRO A 56 8.90 -10.28 -6.03
CA PRO A 56 9.81 -9.19 -6.30
C PRO A 56 10.87 -9.68 -7.30
N MET A 57 11.28 -8.79 -8.21
CA MET A 57 12.29 -9.08 -9.22
C MET A 57 13.51 -9.82 -8.60
N PRO A 58 13.93 -10.96 -9.16
CA PRO A 58 15.15 -11.65 -8.76
C PRO A 58 16.38 -10.74 -8.84
N LEU A 59 17.32 -10.89 -7.90
CA LEU A 59 18.53 -10.07 -7.89
C LEU A 59 19.42 -10.28 -9.12
N SER A 60 19.44 -11.51 -9.67
CA SER A 60 20.13 -11.81 -10.92
C SER A 60 19.56 -11.01 -12.09
N GLN A 61 18.22 -10.98 -12.21
CA GLN A 61 17.53 -10.22 -13.24
C GLN A 61 17.76 -8.71 -13.09
N ALA A 62 17.72 -8.19 -11.85
CA ALA A 62 18.00 -6.78 -11.60
C ALA A 62 19.43 -6.37 -12.00
N SER A 63 20.42 -7.23 -11.72
CA SER A 63 21.81 -6.99 -12.13
C SER A 63 21.99 -7.05 -13.64
N GLN A 64 21.27 -7.95 -14.33
CA GLN A 64 21.28 -8.04 -15.80
C GLN A 64 20.67 -6.80 -16.46
N ILE A 65 19.56 -6.29 -15.93
CA ILE A 65 18.89 -5.09 -16.48
C ILE A 65 19.78 -3.85 -16.37
N LEU A 66 20.48 -3.70 -15.25
CA LEU A 66 21.39 -2.57 -15.05
C LEU A 66 22.78 -2.79 -15.64
N ASP A 67 23.06 -3.99 -16.16
CA ASP A 67 24.39 -4.40 -16.65
C ASP A 67 25.50 -4.10 -15.63
N ILE A 68 25.33 -4.64 -14.41
CA ILE A 68 26.26 -4.40 -13.29
C ILE A 68 26.80 -5.71 -12.69
N GLU A 69 28.04 -5.63 -12.23
CA GLU A 69 28.63 -6.67 -11.38
C GLU A 69 28.09 -6.60 -9.95
N SER A 70 28.06 -7.76 -9.28
CA SER A 70 27.52 -7.95 -7.93
C SER A 70 28.18 -7.08 -6.84
N ASN A 71 29.43 -6.65 -7.05
CA ASN A 71 30.23 -5.85 -6.11
C ASN A 71 30.32 -4.36 -6.44
N SER A 72 29.57 -3.87 -7.42
CA SER A 72 29.52 -2.44 -7.78
C SER A 72 29.15 -1.53 -6.59
N SER A 73 29.63 -0.29 -6.52
CA SER A 73 29.18 0.68 -5.49
C SER A 73 27.79 1.22 -5.82
N LEU A 74 27.03 1.69 -4.81
CA LEU A 74 25.69 2.25 -5.04
C LEU A 74 25.71 3.47 -5.97
N ASP A 75 26.78 4.27 -5.94
CA ASP A 75 26.92 5.44 -6.81
C ASP A 75 27.11 5.05 -8.27
N LYS A 76 27.90 3.99 -8.54
CA LYS A 76 28.06 3.44 -9.89
C LYS A 76 26.73 2.90 -10.43
N ILE A 77 25.95 2.23 -9.59
CA ILE A 77 24.62 1.72 -9.95
C ILE A 77 23.66 2.89 -10.26
N ARG A 78 23.70 3.96 -9.46
CA ARG A 78 22.86 5.14 -9.71
C ARG A 78 23.22 5.80 -11.04
N ALA A 79 24.51 6.03 -11.29
CA ALA A 79 24.99 6.61 -12.53
C ALA A 79 24.59 5.76 -13.76
N GLN A 80 24.67 4.43 -13.64
CA GLN A 80 24.27 3.51 -14.70
C GLN A 80 22.76 3.56 -14.96
N ARG A 81 21.93 3.61 -13.91
CA ARG A 81 20.48 3.81 -14.03
C ARG A 81 20.16 5.13 -14.72
N ASP A 82 20.81 6.23 -14.33
CA ASP A 82 20.54 7.55 -14.94
C ASP A 82 21.03 7.59 -16.40
N LYS A 83 22.14 6.92 -16.72
CA LYS A 83 22.61 6.71 -18.10
C LYS A 83 21.60 5.94 -18.93
N LEU A 84 21.05 4.86 -18.39
CA LEU A 84 20.00 4.08 -19.05
C LEU A 84 18.78 4.99 -19.26
N LEU A 85 18.20 5.59 -18.22
CA LEU A 85 17.03 6.46 -18.34
C LEU A 85 17.20 7.65 -19.30
N GLY A 86 18.43 8.16 -19.48
CA GLY A 86 18.75 9.20 -20.44
C GLY A 86 18.78 8.75 -21.90
N GLN A 87 18.68 7.45 -22.19
CA GLN A 87 18.60 6.93 -23.56
C GLN A 87 17.20 7.22 -24.14
N LEU A 88 17.17 8.09 -25.17
CA LEU A 88 15.96 8.58 -25.83
C LEU A 88 15.04 7.49 -26.42
N SER A 89 15.53 6.25 -26.55
CA SER A 89 14.79 5.10 -27.11
C SER A 89 14.02 4.27 -26.08
N LEU A 90 14.07 4.61 -24.79
CA LEU A 90 13.43 3.79 -23.75
C LEU A 90 11.92 4.01 -23.66
N SER A 91 11.17 2.96 -23.98
CA SER A 91 9.73 2.84 -23.69
C SER A 91 9.43 3.10 -22.21
N PRO A 92 8.29 3.73 -21.87
CA PRO A 92 7.85 3.92 -20.48
C PRO A 92 7.87 2.62 -19.66
N PHE A 93 7.55 1.49 -20.28
CA PHE A 93 7.62 0.17 -19.62
C PHE A 93 9.05 -0.20 -19.21
N LEU A 94 10.03 0.06 -20.08
CA LEU A 94 11.44 -0.23 -19.80
C LEU A 94 12.00 0.70 -18.73
N GLN A 95 11.60 1.97 -18.72
CA GLN A 95 11.97 2.92 -17.67
C GLN A 95 11.49 2.44 -16.29
N VAL A 96 10.27 1.92 -16.21
CA VAL A 96 9.73 1.31 -14.98
C VAL A 96 10.58 0.11 -14.56
N LYS A 97 10.99 -0.76 -15.48
CA LYS A 97 11.83 -1.93 -15.17
C LYS A 97 13.24 -1.57 -14.71
N VAL A 98 13.84 -0.53 -15.28
CA VAL A 98 15.14 0.00 -14.84
C VAL A 98 15.05 0.55 -13.41
N ASN A 99 13.98 1.28 -13.09
CA ASN A 99 13.74 1.79 -11.74
C ASN A 99 13.46 0.68 -10.73
N GLU A 100 12.66 -0.32 -11.11
CA GLU A 100 12.37 -1.50 -10.28
C GLU A 100 13.66 -2.27 -9.94
N ALA A 101 14.54 -2.47 -10.93
CA ALA A 101 15.83 -3.11 -10.74
C ALA A 101 16.74 -2.33 -9.76
N TYR A 102 16.79 -0.99 -9.90
CA TYR A 102 17.56 -0.13 -9.01
C TYR A 102 17.12 -0.24 -7.56
N GLU A 103 15.82 -0.10 -7.28
CA GLU A 103 15.30 -0.16 -5.92
C GLU A 103 15.48 -1.55 -5.30
N ARG A 104 15.39 -2.62 -6.11
CA ARG A 104 15.65 -3.99 -5.66
C ARG A 104 17.08 -4.19 -5.16
N ILE A 105 18.06 -3.66 -5.89
CA ILE A 105 19.49 -3.78 -5.55
C ILE A 105 19.85 -2.87 -4.37
N LYS A 106 19.33 -1.64 -4.37
CA LYS A 106 19.47 -0.70 -3.26
C LYS A 106 18.94 -1.30 -1.96
N LYS A 107 17.74 -1.88 -1.96
CA LYS A 107 17.16 -2.59 -0.82
C LYS A 107 18.04 -3.75 -0.35
N SER A 108 18.53 -4.60 -1.27
CA SER A 108 19.44 -5.71 -0.92
C SER A 108 20.75 -5.23 -0.28
N LYS A 109 21.31 -4.11 -0.73
CA LYS A 109 22.53 -3.55 -0.14
C LYS A 109 22.24 -2.93 1.22
N CYS A 110 21.15 -2.16 1.35
CA CYS A 110 20.72 -1.61 2.64
C CYS A 110 20.44 -2.69 3.68
N GLU A 111 19.73 -3.76 3.31
CA GLU A 111 19.48 -4.91 4.20
C GLU A 111 20.77 -5.63 4.62
N ARG A 112 21.73 -5.79 3.68
CA ARG A 112 23.07 -6.31 4.01
C ARG A 112 23.83 -5.41 4.99
N TYR A 113 23.68 -4.09 4.91
CA TYR A 113 24.29 -3.17 5.87
C TYR A 113 23.67 -3.28 7.27
N VAL A 114 22.35 -3.51 7.37
CA VAL A 114 21.66 -3.70 8.65
C VAL A 114 22.12 -5.00 9.33
N HIS A 115 22.08 -6.13 8.61
CA HIS A 115 22.54 -7.41 9.16
C HIS A 115 24.02 -7.39 9.54
N ARG A 116 24.88 -6.75 8.73
CA ARG A 116 26.32 -6.65 9.05
C ARG A 116 26.60 -5.81 10.30
N ARG A 117 25.77 -4.81 10.60
CA ARG A 117 25.87 -4.02 11.84
C ARG A 117 25.44 -4.82 13.06
N GLU A 118 24.38 -5.62 12.95
CA GLU A 118 23.91 -6.49 14.03
C GLU A 118 24.94 -7.56 14.38
N SER A 119 25.46 -8.30 13.39
CA SER A 119 26.48 -9.32 13.64
C SER A 119 27.82 -8.75 14.16
N ARG A 120 28.10 -7.47 13.91
CA ARG A 120 29.27 -6.80 14.48
C ARG A 120 29.03 -6.41 15.94
N ARG A 121 27.81 -5.97 16.30
CA ARG A 121 27.44 -5.68 17.68
C ARG A 121 27.44 -6.93 18.55
N GLU A 122 26.96 -8.06 18.02
CA GLU A 122 27.00 -9.36 18.71
C GLU A 122 28.43 -9.80 18.99
N ARG A 123 29.31 -9.82 17.98
CA ARG A 123 30.73 -10.15 18.19
C ARG A 123 31.44 -9.22 19.19
N CYS A 124 31.11 -7.92 19.18
CA CYS A 124 31.65 -7.00 20.19
C CYS A 124 31.14 -7.28 21.61
N ARG A 125 29.93 -7.84 21.78
CA ARG A 125 29.42 -8.28 23.09
C ARG A 125 30.10 -9.56 23.54
N GLU A 126 30.23 -10.55 22.65
CA GLU A 126 30.94 -11.81 22.93
C GLU A 126 32.40 -11.56 23.31
N GLY A 127 33.11 -10.69 22.57
CA GLY A 127 34.49 -10.32 22.89
C GLY A 127 34.63 -9.63 24.25
N LYS A 128 33.68 -8.78 24.64
CA LYS A 128 33.68 -8.15 25.98
C LYS A 128 33.44 -9.16 27.09
N ILE A 129 32.55 -10.14 26.89
CA ILE A 129 32.29 -11.21 27.85
C ILE A 129 33.54 -12.10 28.01
N GLN A 130 34.24 -12.42 26.92
CA GLN A 130 35.49 -13.19 26.97
C GLN A 130 36.63 -12.47 27.69
N ILE A 131 36.74 -11.14 27.55
CA ILE A 131 37.75 -10.35 28.27
C ILE A 131 37.44 -10.31 29.77
N LEU A 132 36.16 -10.18 30.15
CA LEU A 132 35.75 -10.20 31.55
C LEU A 132 36.02 -11.55 32.22
N ASN A 133 35.76 -12.67 31.52
CA ASN A 133 36.00 -14.01 32.05
C ASN A 133 37.48 -14.40 32.14
N LYS A 134 38.39 -13.70 31.45
CA LYS A 134 39.85 -13.93 31.55
C LYS A 134 40.52 -13.17 32.69
N ASN A 135 39.81 -12.25 33.34
CA ASN A 135 40.30 -11.38 34.41
C ASN A 135 39.73 -11.76 35.78
N ILE A 136 39.17 -12.97 35.91
CA ILE A 136 38.74 -13.62 37.16
C ILE A 136 39.62 -14.86 37.32
#